data_AF-A0A928Y8K0-F1
#
_entry.id   AF-A0A928Y8K0-F1
#
_cell.length_a   1.000
_cell.length_b   1.000
_cell.length_c   1.000
_cell.angle_alpha   90.00
_cell.angle_beta   90.00
_cell.angle_gamma   90.00
#
_symmetry.space_group_name_H-M   'P 1'
#
loop_
_entity.id
_entity.type
_entity.pdbx_description
1 polymer ?
#
loop_
_entity_poly.entity_id
_entity_poly.type
_entity_poly.pdbx_seq_one_letter_code
_entity_poly.pdbx_strand_id
1 'polypeptide(L)'
;MKEQGQVLSIVVIQYEAFIEGKWRAIVRFDEAHGFFHRDVLSPSGEQKKIPQPAIDKNMALTDAITHIKQFWLTYRQNYEDRLHEK
;
A
#
# COMPACT_ATOMS: atom_id res chain seq x y z
N MET A 1 7.13 -26.18 27.07
CA MET A 1 5.83 -25.71 26.54
C MET A 1 6.10 -25.10 25.18
N LYS A 2 5.46 -25.57 24.10
CA LYS A 2 5.60 -24.96 22.78
C LYS A 2 4.72 -23.72 22.75
N GLU A 3 5.30 -22.53 22.68
CA GLU A 3 4.55 -21.34 22.24
C GLU A 3 4.03 -21.63 20.85
N GLN A 4 2.71 -21.79 20.71
CA GLN A 4 2.07 -21.84 19.41
C GLN A 4 2.15 -20.43 18.85
N GLY A 5 3.04 -20.20 17.88
CA GLY A 5 3.17 -18.92 17.19
C GLY A 5 1.81 -18.48 16.65
N GLN A 6 1.29 -17.38 17.17
CA GLN A 6 0.02 -16.82 16.74
C GLN A 6 0.21 -16.29 15.32
N VAL A 7 -0.40 -16.95 14.33
CA VAL A 7 -0.43 -16.43 12.95
C VAL A 7 -1.32 -15.19 12.97
N LEU A 8 -0.72 -14.01 13.01
CA LEU A 8 -1.44 -12.77 12.75
C LEU A 8 -1.80 -12.76 11.27
N SER A 9 -3.10 -12.80 10.96
CA SER A 9 -3.61 -12.69 9.60
C SER A 9 -3.51 -11.24 9.12
N ILE A 10 -2.29 -10.74 8.95
CA ILE A 10 -2.05 -9.42 8.37
C ILE A 10 -2.39 -9.52 6.88
N VAL A 11 -3.34 -8.70 6.43
CA VAL A 11 -3.71 -8.62 5.02
C VAL A 11 -3.09 -7.35 4.46
N VAL A 12 -2.37 -7.50 3.35
CA VAL A 12 -1.72 -6.40 2.64
C VAL A 12 -2.30 -6.34 1.23
N ILE A 13 -2.68 -5.15 0.79
CA ILE A 13 -3.08 -4.89 -0.60
C ILE A 13 -2.09 -3.90 -1.17
N GLN A 14 -1.41 -4.29 -2.26
CA GLN A 14 -0.36 -3.49 -2.87
C GLN A 14 -0.59 -3.32 -4.37
N TYR A 15 -0.36 -2.10 -4.86
CA TYR A 15 -0.21 -1.83 -6.27
C TYR A 15 1.27 -1.78 -6.63
N GLU A 16 1.65 -2.63 -7.58
CA GLU A 16 2.96 -2.62 -8.22
C GLU A 16 2.82 -2.30 -9.70
N ALA A 17 3.77 -1.54 -10.23
CA ALA A 17 3.88 -1.29 -11.66
C ALA A 17 5.25 -1.71 -12.18
N PHE A 18 5.25 -2.20 -13.42
CA PHE A 18 6.48 -2.44 -14.15
C PHE A 18 6.94 -1.15 -14.84
N ILE A 19 8.00 -0.55 -14.32
CA ILE A 19 8.53 0.76 -14.75
C ILE A 19 10.05 0.62 -14.91
N GLU A 20 10.55 0.96 -16.11
CA GLU A 20 11.99 0.89 -16.46
C GLU A 20 12.61 -0.49 -16.21
N GLY A 21 11.90 -1.55 -16.62
CA GLY A 21 12.40 -2.92 -16.54
C GLY A 21 12.36 -3.53 -15.12
N LYS A 22 11.73 -2.87 -14.15
CA LYS A 22 11.65 -3.34 -12.75
C LYS A 22 10.23 -3.24 -12.22
N TRP A 23 9.81 -4.24 -11.44
CA TRP A 23 8.62 -4.15 -10.61
C TRP A 23 8.88 -3.19 -9.45
N ARG A 24 7.97 -2.24 -9.26
CA ARG A 24 8.09 -1.21 -8.23
C ARG A 24 6.78 -1.11 -7.48
N ALA A 25 6.85 -1.20 -6.16
CA ALA A 25 5.72 -0.93 -5.29
C ALA A 25 5.46 0.59 -5.26
N ILE A 26 4.19 0.97 -5.44
CA ILE A 26 3.79 2.39 -5.55
C ILE A 26 2.87 2.80 -4.40
N VAL A 27 1.90 1.96 -4.06
CA VAL A 27 1.04 2.19 -2.90
C VAL A 27 0.72 0.86 -2.21
N ARG A 28 0.75 0.87 -0.88
CA ARG A 28 0.43 -0.27 -0.04
C ARG A 28 -0.63 0.12 0.98
N PHE A 29 -1.59 -0.76 1.19
CA PHE A 29 -2.50 -0.74 2.32
C PHE A 29 -2.19 -1.91 3.23
N ASP A 30 -1.97 -1.63 4.51
CA ASP A 30 -1.72 -2.65 5.53
C ASP A 30 -2.45 -2.32 6.83
N GLU A 31 -2.62 -3.36 7.66
CA GLU A 31 -3.16 -3.27 9.00
C GLU A 31 -2.02 -3.48 10.00
N ALA A 32 -1.68 -2.45 10.78
CA ALA A 32 -0.70 -2.54 11.84
C ALA A 32 -1.28 -1.97 13.14
N HIS A 33 -1.19 -2.75 14.23
CA HIS A 33 -1.69 -2.36 15.56
C HIS A 33 -3.18 -1.95 15.59
N GLY A 34 -4.03 -2.56 14.75
CA GLY A 34 -5.47 -2.27 14.69
C GLY A 34 -5.82 -1.00 13.90
N PHE A 35 -4.84 -0.38 13.24
CA PHE A 35 -5.06 0.77 12.37
C PHE A 35 -4.70 0.41 10.93
N PHE A 36 -5.61 0.76 10.01
CA PHE A 36 -5.37 0.63 8.57
C PHE A 36 -4.61 1.84 8.07
N HIS A 37 -3.51 1.61 7.38
CA HIS A 37 -2.68 2.68 6.83
C HIS A 37 -2.56 2.53 5.33
N ARG A 38 -2.40 3.67 4.65
CA ARG A 38 -2.00 3.76 3.25
C ARG A 38 -0.61 4.36 3.18
N ASP A 39 0.34 3.57 2.69
CA ASP A 39 1.72 3.96 2.45
C ASP A 39 1.89 4.29 0.96
N VAL A 40 2.15 5.55 0.63
CA VAL A 40 2.49 5.98 -0.73
C VAL A 40 4.01 6.00 -0.87
N LEU A 41 4.55 5.20 -1.78
CA LEU A 41 5.97 4.93 -1.96
C LEU A 41 6.58 5.83 -3.04
N SER A 42 7.79 6.32 -2.80
CA SER A 42 8.55 7.17 -3.71
C SER A 42 9.71 6.39 -4.38
N PRO A 43 10.11 6.74 -5.61
CA PRO A 43 11.33 6.20 -6.22
C PRO A 43 12.61 6.45 -5.42
N SER A 44 12.63 7.49 -4.57
CA SER A 44 13.74 7.80 -3.66
C SER A 44 13.84 6.85 -2.46
N GLY A 45 12.83 6.00 -2.22
CA GLY A 45 12.71 5.17 -1.04
C GLY A 45 11.94 5.83 0.12
N GLU A 46 11.57 7.10 -0.02
CA GLU A 46 10.68 7.77 0.94
C GLU A 46 9.27 7.17 0.87
N GLN A 47 8.58 7.16 2.02
CA GLN A 47 7.21 6.71 2.13
C GLN A 47 6.36 7.71 2.92
N LYS A 48 5.16 8.00 2.42
CA LYS A 48 4.17 8.80 3.14
C LYS A 48 3.09 7.89 3.73
N LYS A 49 3.07 7.76 5.06
CA LYS A 49 2.04 7.00 5.78
C LYS A 49 0.81 7.85 6.03
N ILE A 50 -0.37 7.31 5.74
CA ILE A 50 -1.65 8.02 5.88
C ILE A 50 -2.65 7.10 6.59
N PRO A 51 -3.10 7.43 7.81
CA PRO A 51 -4.15 6.67 8.49
C PRO A 51 -5.43 6.61 7.65
N GLN A 52 -6.07 5.44 7.60
CA GLN A 52 -7.35 5.23 6.96
C GLN A 52 -8.38 4.89 8.03
N PRO A 53 -9.47 5.67 8.16
CA PRO A 53 -10.55 5.30 9.05
C PRO A 53 -11.22 4.04 8.49
N ALA A 54 -11.40 3.03 9.35
CA ALA A 54 -12.18 1.85 8.99
C ALA A 54 -12.95 1.34 10.20
N ILE A 55 -14.20 0.95 9.96
CA ILE A 55 -15.10 0.38 10.98
C ILE A 55 -14.71 -1.07 11.27
N ASP A 56 -14.39 -1.81 10.21
CA ASP A 56 -13.91 -3.18 10.29
C ASP A 56 -12.94 -3.50 9.15
N LYS A 57 -12.35 -4.68 9.23
CA LYS A 57 -11.39 -5.20 8.26
C LYS A 57 -11.97 -5.40 6.87
N ASN A 58 -13.21 -5.88 6.75
CA ASN A 58 -13.81 -6.14 5.45
C ASN A 58 -14.05 -4.84 4.67
N MET A 59 -14.52 -3.80 5.38
CA MET A 59 -14.67 -2.46 4.83
C MET A 59 -13.32 -1.90 4.41
N ALA A 60 -12.30 -1.98 5.27
CA ALA A 60 -10.96 -1.49 4.95
C ALA A 60 -10.37 -2.15 3.70
N LEU A 61 -10.53 -3.47 3.54
CA LEU A 61 -10.03 -4.20 2.38
C LEU A 61 -10.80 -3.81 1.10
N THR A 62 -12.13 -3.69 1.21
CA THR A 62 -12.97 -3.27 0.08
C THR A 62 -12.62 -1.86 -0.37
N ASP A 63 -12.44 -0.94 0.58
CA ASP A 63 -12.04 0.44 0.34
C ASP A 63 -10.66 0.51 -0.29
N ALA A 64 -9.68 -0.24 0.22
CA ALA A 64 -8.33 -0.29 -0.35
C ALA A 64 -8.31 -0.77 -1.81
N ILE A 65 -9.05 -1.85 -2.13
CA ILE A 65 -9.16 -2.36 -3.51
C ILE A 65 -9.82 -1.31 -4.42
N THR A 66 -10.94 -0.73 -3.96
CA THR A 66 -11.68 0.28 -4.71
C THR A 66 -10.81 1.51 -4.97
N HIS A 67 -10.09 1.96 -3.94
CA HIS A 67 -9.18 3.10 -4.01
C HIS A 67 -8.06 2.86 -5.03
N ILE A 68 -7.39 1.71 -4.98
CA ILE A 68 -6.34 1.39 -5.95
C ILE A 68 -6.94 1.37 -7.36
N LYS A 69 -8.08 0.70 -7.58
CA LYS A 69 -8.74 0.67 -8.89
C LYS A 69 -9.12 2.06 -9.41
N GLN A 70 -9.50 2.97 -8.53
CA GLN A 70 -9.86 4.33 -8.90
C GLN A 70 -8.64 5.21 -9.20
N PHE A 71 -7.54 5.06 -8.46
CA PHE A 71 -6.43 6.01 -8.46
C PHE A 71 -5.10 5.44 -8.98
N TRP A 72 -5.04 4.19 -9.47
CA TRP A 72 -3.78 3.55 -9.89
C TRP A 72 -3.02 4.36 -10.95
N LEU A 73 -3.72 4.99 -11.89
CA LEU A 73 -3.08 5.77 -12.95
C LEU A 73 -2.40 7.03 -12.38
N THR A 74 -3.06 7.73 -11.45
CA THR A 74 -2.48 8.88 -10.74
C THR A 74 -1.29 8.47 -9.90
N TYR A 75 -1.38 7.33 -9.20
CA TYR A 75 -0.25 6.78 -8.45
C TYR A 75 0.95 6.48 -9.35
N ARG A 76 0.71 5.84 -10.50
CA ARG A 76 1.74 5.54 -11.48
C ARG A 76 2.39 6.82 -12.01
N GLN A 77 1.59 7.77 -12.49
CA GLN A 77 2.09 9.01 -13.07
C GLN A 77 2.96 9.77 -12.06
N ASN A 78 2.47 9.97 -10.83
CA ASN A 78 3.24 10.64 -9.77
C ASN A 78 4.56 9.93 -9.45
N TYR A 79 4.60 8.60 -9.57
CA TYR A 79 5.81 7.81 -9.34
C TYR A 79 6.80 7.97 -10.50
N GLU A 80 6.34 7.91 -11.75
CA GLU A 80 7.15 8.10 -12.95
C GLU A 80 7.70 9.54 -13.01
N ASP A 81 6.87 10.56 -12.73
CA ASP A 81 7.29 11.96 -12.66
C ASP A 81 8.45 12.15 -11.68
N ARG A 82 8.29 11.69 -10.43
CA ARG A 82 9.36 11.75 -9.40
C ARG A 82 10.60 10.93 -9.73
N LEU A 83 10.45 9.89 -10.55
CA LEU A 83 11.58 9.07 -10.99
C LEU A 83 12.43 9.82 -12.03
N HIS A 84 11.77 10.65 -12.85
CA HIS A 84 12.37 11.43 -13.94
C HIS A 84 12.76 12.85 -13.56
N GLU A 85 12.25 13.39 -12.44
CA GLU A 85 12.67 14.66 -11.83
C GLU A 85 14.10 14.64 -11.20
N LYS A 86 14.93 13.65 -11.57
CA LYS A 86 16.31 13.50 -11.07
C LYS A 86 17.32 14.33 -11.85
#